data_AF-A0A3B8T2I5-F1
#
_entry.id   AF-A0A3B8T2I5-F1
#
_cell.length_a   1.000
_cell.length_b   1.000
_cell.length_c   1.000
_cell.angle_alpha   90.00
_cell.angle_beta   90.00
_cell.angle_gamma   90.00
#
_symmetry.space_group_name_H-M   'P 1'
#
loop_
_entity.id
_entity.type
_entity.pdbx_description
1 polymer ?
#
loop_
_entity_poly.entity_id
_entity_poly.type
_entity_poly.pdbx_seq_one_letter_code
_entity_poly.pdbx_strand_id
1 'polypeptide(L)'
;MPVLFRIKQMILRHTEDFKFHFPDNTPNFTAFNQGDVLASEYDAQGTLLRSYSCVQDAEAIVFPNANVALGQRALLTVVPVTEKECQFDV
;
A
#
# COMPACT_ATOMS: atom_id res chain seq x y z
N MET A 1 -11.50 14.34 -18.24
CA MET A 1 -12.26 13.31 -17.50
C MET A 1 -11.41 12.87 -16.31
N PRO A 2 -11.97 12.68 -15.11
CA PRO A 2 -11.20 12.23 -13.95
C PRO A 2 -10.69 10.80 -14.16
N VAL A 3 -9.54 10.47 -13.57
CA VAL A 3 -9.05 9.10 -13.49
C VAL A 3 -9.67 8.45 -12.25
N LEU A 4 -10.25 7.26 -12.41
CA LEU A 4 -10.89 6.53 -11.32
C LEU A 4 -9.95 5.45 -10.79
N PHE A 5 -9.98 5.26 -9.48
CA PHE A 5 -9.17 4.30 -8.77
C PHE A 5 -10.02 3.50 -7.79
N ARG A 6 -9.71 2.21 -7.64
CA ARG A 6 -10.26 1.34 -6.61
C ARG A 6 -9.17 1.00 -5.60
N ILE A 7 -9.48 1.10 -4.32
CA ILE A 7 -8.59 0.63 -3.25
C ILE A 7 -8.38 -0.87 -3.41
N LYS A 8 -7.11 -1.29 -3.47
CA LYS A 8 -6.75 -2.69 -3.61
C LYS A 8 -6.30 -3.30 -2.27
N GLN A 9 -5.50 -2.56 -1.50
CA GLN A 9 -5.09 -2.97 -0.16
C GLN A 9 -5.12 -1.78 0.81
N MET A 10 -5.31 -2.11 2.08
CA MET A 10 -5.05 -1.23 3.21
C MET A 10 -4.00 -1.89 4.09
N ILE A 11 -2.84 -1.25 4.21
CA ILE A 11 -1.72 -1.74 5.00
C ILE A 11 -1.69 -0.95 6.31
N LEU A 12 -1.83 -1.67 7.43
CA LEU A 12 -1.74 -1.12 8.77
C LEU A 12 -0.34 -1.35 9.33
N ARG A 13 0.12 -0.46 10.20
CA ARG A 13 1.33 -0.66 10.99
C ARG A 13 0.96 -1.37 12.30
N HIS A 14 1.48 -2.57 12.51
CA HIS A 14 1.25 -3.41 13.69
C HIS A 14 2.46 -3.49 14.61
N THR A 15 3.67 -3.26 14.11
CA THR A 15 4.90 -3.30 14.93
C THR A 15 5.68 -2.00 14.88
N GLU A 16 6.61 -1.84 15.82
CA GLU A 16 7.50 -0.69 15.88
C GLU A 16 8.52 -0.69 14.73
N ASP A 17 8.99 -1.86 14.31
CA ASP A 17 9.86 -1.99 13.14
C ASP A 17 9.03 -2.25 11.87
N PHE A 18 8.31 -1.21 11.44
CA PHE A 18 7.61 -1.13 10.15
C PHE A 18 8.40 -0.25 9.18
N LYS A 19 8.66 -0.75 7.98
CA LYS A 19 9.47 -0.05 6.97
C LYS A 19 8.82 -0.13 5.59
N PHE A 20 8.87 0.98 4.84
CA PHE A 20 8.65 0.95 3.39
C PHE A 20 9.92 0.55 2.66
N HIS A 21 9.75 -0.09 1.51
CA HIS A 21 10.84 -0.47 0.59
C HIS A 21 10.88 0.42 -0.66
N PHE A 22 10.35 1.63 -0.54
CA PHE A 22 10.45 2.71 -1.51
C PHE A 22 10.87 4.00 -0.79
N PRO A 23 11.50 4.97 -1.49
CA PRO A 23 11.91 6.23 -0.88
C PRO A 23 10.79 7.01 -0.18
N ASP A 24 11.09 7.69 0.92
CA ASP A 24 10.09 8.50 1.65
C ASP A 24 9.46 9.63 0.81
N ASN A 25 10.16 10.07 -0.25
CA ASN A 25 9.67 11.08 -1.19
C ASN A 25 9.00 10.50 -2.44
N THR A 26 8.72 9.19 -2.48
CA THR A 26 8.01 8.57 -3.60
C THR A 26 6.64 9.24 -3.77
N PRO A 27 6.32 9.78 -4.96
CA PRO A 27 5.06 10.44 -5.19
C PRO A 27 3.85 9.52 -5.01
N ASN A 28 2.73 10.09 -4.56
CA ASN A 28 1.45 9.40 -4.64
C ASN A 28 1.15 8.96 -6.08
N PHE A 29 0.46 7.84 -6.21
CA PHE A 29 0.14 7.17 -7.47
C PHE A 29 1.36 6.61 -8.23
N THR A 30 2.52 6.47 -7.57
CA THR A 30 3.62 5.66 -8.12
C THR A 30 3.19 4.20 -8.18
N ALA A 31 3.23 3.60 -9.37
CA ALA A 31 2.83 2.23 -9.63
C ALA A 31 4.00 1.25 -9.53
N PHE A 32 3.69 0.05 -9.07
CA PHE A 32 4.59 -1.09 -8.91
C PHE A 32 4.01 -2.31 -9.62
N ASN A 33 4.83 -3.34 -9.80
CA ASN A 33 4.44 -4.60 -10.45
C ASN A 33 4.01 -5.63 -9.41
N GLN A 34 3.27 -6.65 -9.85
CA GLN A 34 2.89 -7.76 -8.99
C GLN A 34 4.13 -8.39 -8.34
N GLY A 35 4.06 -8.59 -7.03
CA GLY A 35 5.14 -9.18 -6.23
C GLY A 35 6.15 -8.18 -5.67
N ASP A 36 6.21 -6.94 -6.19
CA ASP A 36 7.07 -5.90 -5.62
C ASP A 36 6.73 -5.69 -4.14
N VAL A 37 7.73 -5.77 -3.28
CA VAL A 37 7.55 -5.60 -1.83
C VAL A 37 7.47 -4.12 -1.51
N LEU A 38 6.35 -3.68 -0.95
CA LEU A 38 6.08 -2.29 -0.59
C LEU A 38 6.49 -1.99 0.86
N ALA A 39 6.23 -2.93 1.77
CA ALA A 39 6.51 -2.75 3.19
C ALA A 39 6.84 -4.07 3.89
N SER A 40 7.50 -3.98 5.04
CA SER A 40 7.72 -5.14 5.92
C SER A 40 7.65 -4.75 7.39
N GLU A 41 7.37 -5.75 8.21
CA GLU A 41 7.34 -5.66 9.67
C GLU A 41 8.24 -6.71 10.28
N TYR A 42 8.95 -6.31 11.34
CA TYR A 42 9.86 -7.17 12.07
C TYR A 42 9.55 -7.17 13.57
N ASP A 43 10.00 -8.23 14.27
CA ASP A 43 10.04 -8.25 15.74
C ASP A 43 11.27 -7.50 16.28
N ALA A 44 11.37 -7.39 17.60
CA ALA A 44 12.49 -6.72 18.26
C ALA A 44 13.85 -7.42 18.05
N GLN A 45 13.86 -8.67 17.57
CA GLN A 45 15.05 -9.46 17.26
C GLN A 45 15.42 -9.35 15.77
N GLY A 46 14.65 -8.62 14.96
CA GLY A 46 14.86 -8.48 13.53
C GLY A 46 14.29 -9.63 12.69
N THR A 47 13.44 -10.49 13.25
CA THR A 47 12.75 -11.54 12.49
C THR A 47 11.63 -10.93 11.67
N LEU A 48 11.56 -11.25 10.37
CA LEU A 48 10.46 -10.82 9.51
C LEU A 48 9.14 -11.45 9.98
N LEU A 49 8.17 -10.60 10.31
CA LEU A 49 6.83 -11.00 10.71
C LEU A 49 5.84 -10.92 9.55
N ARG A 50 5.90 -9.84 8.77
CA ARG A 50 5.02 -9.61 7.62
C ARG A 50 5.77 -8.93 6.48
N SER A 51 5.40 -9.31 5.26
CA SER A 51 5.79 -8.62 4.04
C SER A 51 4.53 -8.28 3.26
N TYR A 52 4.45 -7.05 2.79
CA TYR A 52 3.33 -6.53 2.00
C TYR A 52 3.82 -6.29 0.59
N SER A 53 3.32 -7.07 -0.36
CA SER A 53 3.63 -6.92 -1.77
C SER A 53 2.40 -6.48 -2.55
N CYS A 54 2.64 -5.84 -3.70
CA CYS A 54 1.62 -5.66 -4.73
C CYS A 54 1.05 -7.01 -5.15
N VAL A 55 -0.28 -7.08 -5.21
CA VAL A 55 -1.01 -8.31 -5.55
C VAL A 55 -1.39 -8.39 -7.03
N GLN A 56 -1.20 -7.30 -7.77
CA GLN A 56 -1.35 -7.25 -9.22
C GLN A 56 -0.49 -6.13 -9.82
N ASP A 57 -0.32 -6.16 -11.14
CA ASP A 57 0.40 -5.11 -11.87
C ASP A 57 -0.34 -3.77 -11.84
N ALA A 58 0.44 -2.70 -12.02
CA ALA A 58 -0.03 -1.31 -12.02
C ALA A 58 -0.74 -0.90 -10.71
N GLU A 59 -0.39 -1.55 -9.60
CA GLU A 59 -0.86 -1.20 -8.27
C GLU A 59 -0.03 -0.03 -7.73
N ALA A 60 -0.71 1.04 -7.33
CA ALA A 60 -0.09 2.31 -7.02
C ALA A 60 -0.30 2.73 -5.56
N ILE A 61 0.72 3.35 -4.96
CA ILE A 61 0.67 3.78 -3.56
C ILE A 61 -0.08 5.09 -3.36
N VAL A 62 -0.82 5.23 -2.24
CA VAL A 62 -1.53 6.46 -1.85
C VAL A 62 -1.42 6.70 -0.34
N PHE A 63 -1.07 7.93 0.03
CA PHE A 63 -0.83 8.40 1.40
C PHE A 63 0.14 7.50 2.19
N PRO A 64 1.37 7.25 1.71
CA PRO A 64 2.36 6.52 2.48
C PRO A 64 2.78 7.32 3.71
N ASN A 65 2.69 6.71 4.89
CA ASN A 65 3.22 7.25 6.14
C ASN A 65 3.62 6.12 7.10
N ALA A 66 4.92 5.85 7.23
CA ALA A 66 5.44 4.83 8.14
C ALA A 66 5.36 5.24 9.63
N ASN A 67 5.20 6.54 9.90
CA ASN A 67 5.23 7.12 11.25
C ASN A 67 3.85 7.20 11.92
N VAL A 68 2.85 6.50 11.39
CA VAL A 68 1.54 6.39 12.04
C VAL A 68 1.63 5.58 13.33
N ALA A 69 0.68 5.76 14.24
CA ALA A 69 0.59 4.96 15.45
C ALA A 69 0.32 3.47 15.14
N LEU A 70 0.67 2.58 16.07
CA LEU A 70 0.35 1.17 15.94
C LEU A 70 -1.18 0.96 15.80
N GLY A 71 -1.56 0.02 14.95
CA GLY A 71 -2.94 -0.27 14.54
C GLY A 71 -3.51 0.70 13.51
N GLN A 72 -2.79 1.77 13.13
CA GLN A 72 -3.27 2.74 12.15
C GLN A 72 -2.77 2.44 10.74
N ARG A 73 -3.47 3.01 9.75
CA ARG A 73 -3.18 2.82 8.33
C ARG A 73 -1.90 3.56 7.91
N ALA A 74 -0.91 2.80 7.49
CA ALA A 74 0.35 3.33 6.97
C ALA A 74 0.30 3.58 5.45
N LEU A 75 -0.45 2.75 4.70
CA LEU A 75 -0.47 2.83 3.24
C LEU A 75 -1.82 2.35 2.68
N LEU A 76 -2.29 3.00 1.61
CA LEU A 76 -3.28 2.45 0.69
C LEU A 76 -2.59 2.10 -0.61
N THR A 77 -3.04 1.03 -1.24
CA THR A 77 -2.75 0.78 -2.65
C THR A 77 -4.02 0.90 -3.46
N VAL A 78 -3.89 1.32 -4.71
CA VAL A 78 -5.00 1.48 -5.63
C VAL A 78 -4.67 0.89 -7.00
N VAL A 79 -5.70 0.52 -7.75
CA VAL A 79 -5.58 0.22 -9.17
C VAL A 79 -6.52 1.09 -9.99
N PRO A 80 -6.11 1.49 -11.21
CA PRO A 80 -6.99 2.23 -12.10
C PRO A 80 -8.21 1.38 -12.47
N VAL A 81 -9.36 2.02 -12.60
CA VAL A 81 -10.61 1.37 -13.05
C VAL A 81 -11.31 2.25 -14.06
N THR A 82 -12.12 1.65 -14.92
CA THR A 82 -13.02 2.35 -15.83
C THR A 82 -14.36 2.64 -15.16
N GLU A 83 -15.10 3.63 -15.68
CA GLU A 83 -16.45 3.95 -15.21
C GLU A 83 -17.39 2.74 -15.24
N LYS A 84 -17.22 1.84 -16.23
CA LYS A 84 -18.04 0.62 -16.35
C LYS A 84 -17.79 -0.39 -15.23
N GLU A 85 -16.59 -0.37 -14.64
CA GLU A 85 -16.21 -1.27 -13.55
C GLU A 85 -16.64 -0.71 -12.18
N CYS A 86 -16.95 0.57 -12.08
CA CYS A 86 -17.57 1.19 -10.91
C CYS A 86 -19.04 0.79 -10.82
N GLN A 87 -19.32 -0.47 -10.47
CA GLN A 87 -20.64 -0.87 -9.99
C GLN A 87 -20.74 -0.44 -8.53
N PHE A 88 -21.63 0.51 -8.27
CA PHE A 88 -22.00 0.90 -6.92
C PHE A 88 -23.13 -0.02 -6.50
N ASP A 89 -22.84 -1.01 -5.65
CA ASP A 89 -23.88 -1.71 -4.92
C ASP A 89 -24.51 -0.67 -3.98
N VAL A 90 -25.71 -0.21 -4.33
CA VAL A 90 -26.53 0.69 -3.49
C VAL A 90 -27.29 -0.14 -2.47
#